data_AF-A0A3B1DCC9-F1
#
_entry.id   AF-A0A3B1DCC9-F1
#
_cell.length_a   1.000
_cell.length_b   1.000
_cell.length_c   1.000
_cell.angle_alpha   90.00
_cell.angle_beta   90.00
_cell.angle_gamma   90.00
#
_symmetry.space_group_name_H-M   'P 1'
#
loop_
_entity.id
_entity.type
_entity.pdbx_description
1 polymer ?
#
loop_
_entity_poly.entity_id
_entity_poly.type
_entity_poly.pdbx_seq_one_letter_code
_entity_poly.pdbx_strand_id
1 'polypeptide(L)'
;MRAVENALDIVIPDNARIIRNLITGIQYVQDHVIHFYHLHALDWVDIVSALSADPAKTASLAQSLSDWPKSSVTYFKGMQDKLKAFVERGQLGPFSNAYWGHPAYKLPPEANLMAVAHYLEALDWQRDVIKIQALLGAKNPHAQTYLVGGMSIPVDPNSQNALNAGSIAFISGLARKAHEFVEKVYIPDLLAVASFYKEWASYGEGVGNFLVYGEFPKD
;
A
#
# COMPACT_ATOMS: atom_id res chain seq x y z
N MET A 1 16.19 1.40 20.08
CA MET A 1 15.72 2.32 21.14
C MET A 1 15.06 1.56 22.28
N ARG A 2 13.93 0.87 22.03
CA ARG A 2 13.17 0.12 23.07
C ARG A 2 14.02 -0.82 23.94
N ALA A 3 14.93 -1.58 23.34
CA ALA A 3 15.83 -2.45 24.10
C ALA A 3 16.74 -1.68 25.08
N VAL A 4 17.26 -0.52 24.66
CA VAL A 4 18.09 0.34 25.52
C VAL A 4 17.24 1.00 26.61
N GLU A 5 16.03 1.44 26.26
CA GLU A 5 15.10 2.03 27.23
C GLU A 5 14.68 1.02 28.29
N ASN A 6 14.44 -0.24 27.90
CA ASN A 6 14.16 -1.32 28.84
C ASN A 6 15.38 -1.64 29.73
N ALA A 7 16.59 -1.70 29.18
CA ALA A 7 17.79 -1.99 29.94
C ALA A 7 18.18 -0.90 30.96
N LEU A 8 17.72 0.33 30.75
CA LEU A 8 18.02 1.50 31.59
C LEU A 8 16.80 1.99 32.38
N ASP A 9 15.70 1.23 32.41
CA ASP A 9 14.43 1.59 33.05
C ASP A 9 13.89 2.98 32.65
N ILE A 10 14.10 3.37 31.39
CA ILE A 10 13.67 4.65 30.85
C ILE A 10 12.20 4.57 30.44
N VAL A 11 11.38 5.41 31.06
CA VAL A 11 9.99 5.62 30.68
C VAL A 11 9.90 6.80 29.71
N ILE A 12 9.49 6.53 28.47
CA ILE A 12 9.32 7.58 27.45
C ILE A 12 8.04 8.39 27.69
N PRO A 13 7.99 9.68 27.30
CA PRO A 13 6.76 10.47 27.32
C PRO A 13 5.69 9.90 26.38
N ASP A 14 4.41 10.11 26.71
CA ASP A 14 3.29 9.59 25.91
C ASP A 14 3.29 10.14 24.46
N ASN A 15 3.63 11.41 24.26
CA ASN A 15 3.74 11.98 22.91
C ASN A 15 4.80 11.24 22.09
N ALA A 16 5.93 10.84 22.69
CA ALA A 16 6.95 10.07 21.99
C ALA A 16 6.44 8.67 21.63
N ARG A 17 5.71 8.00 22.54
CA ARG A 17 5.06 6.71 22.25
C ARG A 17 4.08 6.83 21.07
N ILE A 18 3.20 7.83 21.10
CA ILE A 18 2.20 8.05 20.04
C ILE A 18 2.89 8.30 18.70
N ILE A 19 3.92 9.17 18.66
CA ILE A 19 4.67 9.42 17.43
C ILE A 19 5.33 8.14 16.89
N ARG A 20 5.92 7.32 17.75
CA ARG A 20 6.48 6.02 17.35
C ARG A 20 5.41 5.09 16.78
N ASN A 21 4.24 5.01 17.44
CA ASN A 21 3.12 4.22 16.95
C ASN A 21 2.62 4.74 15.60
N LEU A 22 2.54 6.05 15.39
CA LEU A 22 2.14 6.64 14.10
C LEU A 22 3.15 6.32 12.98
N ILE A 23 4.45 6.43 13.24
CA ILE A 23 5.50 6.07 12.27
C ILE A 23 5.43 4.58 11.91
N THR A 24 5.28 3.71 12.92
CA THR A 24 5.13 2.26 12.70
C THR A 24 3.82 1.94 11.98
N GLY A 25 2.70 2.57 12.35
CA GLY A 25 1.39 2.32 11.75
C GLY A 25 1.36 2.65 10.26
N ILE A 26 1.89 3.82 9.88
CA ILE A 26 1.98 4.16 8.45
C ILE A 26 3.01 3.29 7.71
N GLN A 27 4.07 2.82 8.38
CA GLN A 27 4.98 1.83 7.78
C GLN A 27 4.20 0.58 7.40
N TYR A 28 3.44 -0.01 8.33
CA TYR A 28 2.65 -1.21 8.06
C TYR A 28 1.73 -1.02 6.86
N VAL A 29 0.96 0.08 6.85
CA VAL A 29 0.02 0.37 5.77
C VAL A 29 0.71 0.53 4.42
N GLN A 30 1.78 1.32 4.34
CA GLN A 30 2.52 1.51 3.09
C GLN A 30 3.18 0.21 2.61
N ASP A 31 3.85 -0.51 3.50
CA ASP A 31 4.60 -1.72 3.20
C ASP A 31 3.68 -2.83 2.67
N HIS A 32 2.54 -3.07 3.32
CA HIS A 32 1.60 -4.12 2.89
C HIS A 32 0.95 -3.82 1.54
N VAL A 33 0.62 -2.55 1.27
CA VAL A 33 0.06 -2.15 -0.03
C VAL A 33 1.13 -2.26 -1.13
N ILE A 34 2.37 -1.85 -0.87
CA ILE A 34 3.50 -2.04 -1.81
C ILE A 34 3.73 -3.52 -2.06
N HIS A 35 3.78 -4.33 -1.01
CA HIS A 35 3.99 -5.76 -1.13
C HIS A 35 2.91 -6.39 -1.99
N PHE A 36 1.63 -6.12 -1.72
CA PHE A 36 0.55 -6.67 -2.50
C PHE A 36 0.65 -6.29 -3.98
N TYR A 37 0.74 -5.00 -4.32
CA TYR A 37 0.74 -4.59 -5.73
C TYR A 37 2.08 -4.83 -6.42
N HIS A 38 3.17 -4.32 -5.86
CA HIS A 38 4.46 -4.20 -6.57
C HIS A 38 5.37 -5.41 -6.43
N LEU A 39 5.10 -6.29 -5.46
CA LEU A 39 5.86 -7.53 -5.29
C LEU A 39 5.04 -8.77 -5.59
N HIS A 40 3.77 -8.83 -5.19
CA HIS A 40 3.00 -10.07 -5.21
C HIS A 40 1.93 -10.15 -6.31
N ALA A 41 1.32 -9.03 -6.73
CA ALA A 41 0.17 -9.06 -7.63
C ALA A 41 0.52 -9.69 -8.98
N LEU A 42 1.76 -9.56 -9.47
CA LEU A 42 2.18 -10.11 -10.76
C LEU A 42 2.28 -11.64 -10.75
N ASP A 43 2.20 -12.30 -9.60
CA ASP A 43 2.03 -13.76 -9.51
C ASP A 43 0.59 -14.19 -9.87
N TRP A 44 -0.37 -13.26 -9.77
CA TRP A 44 -1.82 -13.51 -9.92
C TRP A 44 -2.46 -12.76 -11.09
N VAL A 45 -1.83 -11.67 -11.54
CA VAL A 45 -2.33 -10.75 -12.55
C VAL A 45 -1.52 -10.90 -13.83
N ASP A 46 -2.19 -11.26 -14.92
CA ASP A 46 -1.58 -11.33 -16.24
C ASP A 46 -1.72 -9.97 -16.95
N ILE A 47 -0.61 -9.23 -17.02
CA ILE A 47 -0.61 -7.90 -17.64
C ILE A 47 -0.86 -7.95 -19.16
N VAL A 48 -0.50 -9.05 -19.83
CA VAL A 48 -0.71 -9.16 -21.28
C VAL A 48 -2.18 -9.44 -21.56
N SER A 49 -2.82 -10.27 -20.72
CA SER A 49 -4.27 -10.50 -20.78
C SER A 49 -5.09 -9.20 -20.62
N ALA A 50 -4.62 -8.24 -19.81
CA ALA A 50 -5.27 -6.94 -19.66
C ALA A 50 -5.42 -6.15 -20.99
N LEU A 51 -4.57 -6.41 -21.99
CA LEU A 51 -4.69 -5.79 -23.31
C LEU A 51 -5.94 -6.23 -24.08
N SER A 52 -6.53 -7.37 -23.71
CA SER A 52 -7.75 -7.92 -24.31
C SER A 52 -9.03 -7.56 -23.56
N ALA A 53 -8.93 -6.79 -22.48
CA ALA A 53 -10.08 -6.42 -21.66
C ALA A 53 -11.06 -5.48 -22.38
N ASP A 54 -12.35 -5.61 -22.09
CA ASP A 54 -13.35 -4.60 -22.41
C ASP A 54 -13.35 -3.51 -21.31
N PRO A 55 -12.98 -2.25 -21.60
CA PRO A 55 -12.97 -1.18 -20.60
C PRO A 55 -14.33 -0.91 -19.96
N ALA A 56 -15.43 -1.15 -20.67
CA ALA A 56 -16.77 -0.95 -20.12
C ALA A 56 -17.10 -2.01 -19.08
N LYS A 57 -16.78 -3.27 -19.36
CA LYS A 57 -16.93 -4.36 -18.38
C LYS A 57 -15.97 -4.23 -17.22
N THR A 58 -14.75 -3.75 -17.46
CA THR A 58 -13.78 -3.43 -16.41
C THR A 58 -14.33 -2.35 -15.46
N ALA A 59 -14.91 -1.28 -16.01
CA ALA A 59 -15.57 -0.24 -15.23
C ALA A 59 -16.73 -0.79 -14.40
N SER A 60 -17.62 -1.58 -14.99
CA SER A 60 -18.73 -2.20 -14.28
C SER A 60 -18.25 -3.16 -13.17
N LEU A 61 -17.19 -3.94 -13.41
CA LEU A 61 -16.58 -4.80 -12.40
C LEU A 61 -16.05 -3.96 -11.24
N ALA A 62 -15.21 -2.96 -11.51
CA ALA A 62 -14.64 -2.11 -10.47
C ALA A 62 -15.73 -1.43 -9.62
N GLN A 63 -16.77 -0.89 -10.25
CA GLN A 63 -17.91 -0.24 -9.59
C GLN A 63 -18.79 -1.21 -8.79
N SER A 64 -18.81 -2.50 -9.16
CA SER A 64 -19.52 -3.53 -8.40
C SER A 64 -18.77 -3.93 -7.12
N LEU A 65 -17.46 -3.69 -7.07
CA LEU A 65 -16.59 -4.07 -5.95
C LEU A 65 -16.35 -2.92 -4.98
N SER A 66 -16.37 -1.67 -5.45
CA SER A 66 -15.98 -0.50 -4.67
C SER A 66 -16.58 0.80 -5.21
N ASP A 67 -16.74 1.79 -4.33
CA ASP A 67 -17.07 3.17 -4.68
C ASP A 67 -15.83 4.03 -5.01
N TRP A 68 -14.67 3.40 -5.29
CA TRP A 68 -13.46 4.11 -5.72
C TRP A 68 -13.74 4.96 -6.97
N PRO A 69 -13.43 6.28 -6.95
CA PRO A 69 -13.90 7.21 -7.97
C PRO A 69 -13.24 7.02 -9.34
N LYS A 70 -12.05 6.43 -9.42
CA LYS A 70 -11.33 6.19 -10.68
C LYS A 70 -11.75 4.87 -11.30
N SER A 71 -13.01 4.78 -11.69
CA SER A 71 -13.64 3.54 -12.18
C SER A 71 -14.43 3.74 -13.47
N SER A 72 -14.19 4.83 -14.20
CA SER A 72 -14.93 5.13 -15.44
C SER A 72 -14.39 4.33 -16.64
N VAL A 73 -15.25 4.12 -17.65
CA VAL A 73 -14.86 3.47 -18.92
C VAL A 73 -13.69 4.21 -19.57
N THR A 74 -13.73 5.55 -19.58
CA THR A 74 -12.66 6.39 -20.14
C THR A 74 -11.34 6.21 -19.39
N TYR A 75 -11.40 6.08 -18.05
CA TYR A 75 -10.21 5.84 -17.24
C TYR A 75 -9.55 4.50 -17.59
N PHE A 76 -10.32 3.40 -17.60
CA PHE A 76 -9.77 2.08 -17.94
C PHE A 76 -9.32 1.98 -19.40
N LYS A 77 -10.01 2.66 -20.32
CA LYS A 77 -9.55 2.76 -21.71
C LYS A 77 -8.19 3.45 -21.80
N GLY A 78 -8.01 4.56 -21.08
CA GLY A 78 -6.72 5.25 -20.99
C GLY A 78 -5.60 4.40 -20.37
N MET A 79 -5.92 3.59 -19.34
CA MET A 79 -4.95 2.66 -18.75
C MET A 79 -4.55 1.55 -19.74
N GLN A 80 -5.53 0.98 -20.44
CA GLN A 80 -5.29 -0.02 -21.47
C GLN A 80 -4.43 0.54 -22.61
N ASP A 81 -4.73 1.76 -23.09
CA ASP A 81 -3.97 2.41 -24.16
C ASP A 81 -2.52 2.70 -23.73
N LYS A 82 -2.32 3.13 -22.47
CA LYS A 82 -0.99 3.32 -21.88
C LYS A 82 -0.20 2.01 -21.82
N LEU A 83 -0.85 0.92 -21.41
CA LEU A 83 -0.25 -0.42 -21.36
C LEU A 83 0.09 -0.93 -22.76
N LYS A 84 -0.83 -0.76 -23.72
CA LYS A 84 -0.63 -1.14 -25.12
C LYS A 84 0.56 -0.40 -25.72
N ALA A 85 0.64 0.91 -25.55
CA ALA A 85 1.78 1.70 -26.01
C ALA A 85 3.10 1.31 -25.32
N PHE A 86 3.06 0.84 -24.07
CA PHE A 86 4.25 0.30 -23.39
C PHE A 86 4.70 -1.02 -24.02
N VAL A 87 3.77 -1.92 -24.32
CA VAL A 87 4.05 -3.22 -24.92
C VAL A 87 4.55 -3.09 -26.37
N GLU A 88 3.88 -2.27 -27.19
CA GLU A 88 4.22 -2.05 -28.60
C GLU A 88 5.60 -1.41 -28.80
N ARG A 89 6.12 -0.70 -27.80
CA ARG A 89 7.50 -0.17 -27.81
C ARG A 89 8.57 -1.26 -27.76
N GLY A 90 8.23 -2.50 -27.39
CA GLY A 90 9.16 -3.62 -27.31
C GLY A 90 10.19 -3.53 -26.16
N GLN A 91 10.10 -2.51 -25.31
CA GLN A 91 10.94 -2.30 -24.13
C GLN A 91 10.12 -2.55 -22.86
N LEU A 92 9.83 -3.82 -22.57
CA LEU A 92 8.93 -4.22 -21.50
C LEU A 92 9.51 -4.00 -20.08
N GLY A 93 10.78 -3.65 -19.96
CA GLY A 93 11.43 -3.33 -18.69
C GLY A 93 11.20 -4.43 -17.65
N PRO A 94 10.61 -4.12 -16.47
CA PRO A 94 10.35 -5.11 -15.42
C PRO A 94 9.39 -6.23 -15.83
N PHE A 95 8.68 -6.08 -16.95
CA PHE A 95 7.72 -7.07 -17.45
C PHE A 95 8.30 -7.98 -18.55
N SER A 96 9.59 -7.86 -18.87
CA SER A 96 10.25 -8.71 -19.87
C SER A 96 10.45 -10.13 -19.34
N ASN A 97 10.27 -11.15 -20.18
CA ASN A 97 10.51 -12.57 -19.86
C ASN A 97 9.80 -13.11 -18.60
N ALA A 98 8.67 -12.51 -18.24
CA ALA A 98 7.80 -13.01 -17.17
C ALA A 98 6.82 -14.09 -17.68
N TYR A 99 5.97 -14.60 -16.79
CA TYR A 99 5.17 -15.81 -17.02
C TYR A 99 3.84 -15.58 -17.77
N TRP A 100 3.72 -14.50 -18.54
CA TRP A 100 2.45 -14.11 -19.19
C TRP A 100 1.85 -15.24 -20.03
N GLY A 101 0.54 -15.47 -19.90
CA GLY A 101 -0.18 -16.58 -20.55
C GLY A 101 -0.02 -17.95 -19.88
N HIS A 102 0.72 -18.05 -18.77
CA HIS A 102 0.83 -19.30 -18.02
C HIS A 102 -0.56 -19.79 -17.54
N PRO A 103 -0.89 -21.09 -17.65
CA PRO A 103 -2.21 -21.63 -17.34
C PRO A 103 -2.63 -21.49 -15.87
N ALA A 104 -1.70 -21.13 -14.98
CA ALA A 104 -2.02 -20.80 -13.59
C ALA A 104 -2.71 -19.45 -13.44
N TYR A 105 -2.56 -18.49 -14.37
CA TYR A 105 -3.35 -17.26 -14.32
C TYR A 105 -4.83 -17.57 -14.60
N LYS A 106 -5.73 -17.14 -13.71
CA LYS A 106 -7.18 -17.41 -13.76
C LYS A 106 -8.04 -16.15 -13.91
N LEU A 107 -7.48 -14.97 -13.68
CA LEU A 107 -8.24 -13.73 -13.78
C LEU A 107 -8.72 -13.48 -15.22
N PRO A 108 -9.97 -13.05 -15.42
CA PRO A 108 -10.42 -12.57 -16.72
C PRO A 108 -9.68 -11.27 -17.11
N PRO A 109 -9.60 -10.94 -18.41
CA PRO A 109 -8.97 -9.72 -18.89
C PRO A 109 -9.42 -8.45 -18.14
N GLU A 110 -10.71 -8.33 -17.84
CA GLU A 110 -11.28 -7.19 -17.11
C GLU A 110 -10.71 -7.05 -15.69
N ALA A 111 -10.56 -8.15 -14.95
CA ALA A 111 -9.96 -8.13 -13.62
C ALA A 111 -8.45 -7.83 -13.70
N ASN A 112 -7.76 -8.33 -14.73
CA ASN A 112 -6.36 -8.00 -14.97
C ASN A 112 -6.17 -6.50 -15.25
N LEU A 113 -7.01 -5.89 -16.11
CA LEU A 113 -6.92 -4.46 -16.41
C LEU A 113 -7.22 -3.59 -15.17
N MET A 114 -8.20 -3.98 -14.36
CA MET A 114 -8.49 -3.31 -13.08
C MET A 114 -7.26 -3.37 -12.15
N ALA A 115 -6.70 -4.56 -11.94
CA ALA A 115 -5.54 -4.73 -11.07
C ALA A 115 -4.28 -4.01 -11.58
N VAL A 116 -4.06 -3.95 -12.90
CA VAL A 116 -2.96 -3.15 -13.50
C VAL A 116 -3.17 -1.66 -13.27
N ALA A 117 -4.41 -1.16 -13.38
CA ALA A 117 -4.71 0.23 -13.07
C ALA A 117 -4.39 0.55 -11.61
N HIS A 118 -4.87 -0.28 -10.67
CA HIS A 118 -4.62 -0.11 -9.24
C HIS A 118 -3.14 -0.30 -8.84
N TYR A 119 -2.40 -1.19 -9.52
CA TYR A 119 -0.94 -1.31 -9.39
C TYR A 119 -0.24 0.03 -9.65
N LEU A 120 -0.63 0.71 -10.74
CA LEU A 120 -0.06 2.01 -11.12
C LEU A 120 -0.50 3.11 -10.16
N GLU A 121 -1.76 3.09 -9.70
CA GLU A 121 -2.23 4.01 -8.68
C GLU A 121 -1.48 3.85 -7.36
N ALA A 122 -1.21 2.62 -6.94
CA ALA A 122 -0.48 2.30 -5.71
C ALA A 122 0.95 2.85 -5.75
N LEU A 123 1.61 2.91 -6.91
CA LEU A 123 2.95 3.50 -7.06
C LEU A 123 2.96 5.00 -6.73
N ASP A 124 1.94 5.74 -7.15
CA ASP A 124 1.79 7.16 -6.85
C ASP A 124 1.32 7.39 -5.40
N TRP A 125 0.34 6.60 -4.96
CA TRP A 125 -0.24 6.69 -3.62
C TRP A 125 0.83 6.47 -2.53
N GLN A 126 1.68 5.44 -2.68
CA GLN A 126 2.65 5.08 -1.64
C GLN A 126 3.66 6.20 -1.36
N ARG A 127 4.07 6.93 -2.41
CA ARG A 127 4.96 8.09 -2.31
C ARG A 127 4.31 9.23 -1.53
N ASP A 128 3.00 9.39 -1.64
CA ASP A 128 2.29 10.51 -1.03
C ASP A 128 1.98 10.25 0.44
N VAL A 129 1.47 9.07 0.81
CA VAL A 129 1.09 8.78 2.20
C VAL A 129 2.29 8.68 3.12
N ILE A 130 3.44 8.24 2.61
CA ILE A 130 4.66 8.07 3.42
C ILE A 130 5.30 9.40 3.85
N LYS A 131 4.80 10.54 3.34
CA LYS A 131 5.16 11.88 3.84
C LYS A 131 4.83 12.05 5.33
N ILE A 132 3.95 11.22 5.91
CA ILE A 132 3.75 11.14 7.37
C ILE A 132 5.07 10.80 8.08
N GLN A 133 5.82 9.80 7.59
CA GLN A 133 7.15 9.49 8.13
C GLN A 133 8.17 10.58 7.83
N ALA A 134 8.11 11.25 6.67
CA ALA A 134 9.02 12.37 6.41
C ALA A 134 8.80 13.50 7.43
N LEU A 135 7.55 13.80 7.79
CA LEU A 135 7.24 14.83 8.79
C LEU A 135 7.66 14.40 10.20
N LEU A 136 7.24 13.21 10.65
CA LEU A 136 7.51 12.72 12.01
C LEU A 136 8.95 12.22 12.21
N GLY A 137 9.58 11.77 11.13
CA GLY A 137 10.83 11.03 11.04
C GLY A 137 11.97 11.77 10.34
N ALA A 138 11.75 13.01 9.92
CA ALA A 138 12.61 13.85 9.06
C ALA A 138 12.82 13.34 7.62
N LYS A 139 12.82 12.02 7.38
CA LYS A 139 12.90 11.43 6.04
C LYS A 139 12.28 10.02 5.99
N ASN A 140 11.95 9.60 4.78
CA ASN A 140 11.73 8.20 4.43
C ASN A 140 12.48 7.94 3.10
N PRO A 141 13.21 6.81 2.95
CA PRO A 141 13.47 5.77 3.95
C PRO A 141 14.36 6.21 5.12
N HIS A 142 14.38 5.41 6.20
CA HIS A 142 15.20 5.57 7.40
C HIS A 142 14.96 6.84 8.22
N ALA A 143 13.83 6.89 8.94
CA ALA A 143 13.53 7.95 9.89
C ALA A 143 14.67 8.17 10.92
N GLN A 144 14.98 9.44 11.23
CA GLN A 144 16.13 9.85 12.04
C GLN A 144 15.75 10.48 13.38
N THR A 145 14.45 10.59 13.68
CA THR A 145 13.97 11.28 14.89
C THR A 145 13.88 10.35 16.11
N TYR A 146 14.21 9.07 15.97
CA TYR A 146 14.28 8.14 17.11
C TYR A 146 15.47 8.48 18.01
N LEU A 147 15.22 8.65 19.31
CA LEU A 147 16.26 8.81 20.34
C LEU A 147 15.93 7.98 21.60
N VAL A 148 16.95 7.63 22.40
CA VAL A 148 16.74 6.87 23.64
C VAL A 148 16.06 7.82 24.61
N GLY A 149 14.87 7.48 25.09
CA GLY A 149 14.06 8.35 25.95
C GLY A 149 12.94 9.11 25.23
N GLY A 150 12.80 8.99 23.90
CA GLY A 150 11.68 9.61 23.20
C GLY A 150 11.86 9.81 21.70
N MET A 151 11.51 11.01 21.21
CA MET A 151 11.65 11.42 19.81
C MET A 151 12.30 12.81 19.76
N SER A 152 13.12 13.08 18.74
CA SER A 152 13.82 14.37 18.57
C SER A 152 12.92 15.47 18.01
N ILE A 153 11.74 15.11 17.49
CA ILE A 153 10.78 16.07 16.95
C ILE A 153 10.02 16.73 18.12
N PRO A 154 10.15 18.06 18.30
CA PRO A 154 9.46 18.75 19.39
C PRO A 154 7.96 18.90 19.09
N VAL A 155 7.17 19.01 20.15
CA VAL A 155 5.74 19.34 20.09
C VAL A 155 5.56 20.69 20.76
N ASP A 156 5.15 21.69 19.99
CA ASP A 156 4.86 23.04 20.48
C ASP A 156 3.78 23.67 19.57
N PRO A 157 2.54 23.84 20.08
CA PRO A 157 1.44 24.42 19.32
C PRO A 157 1.70 25.84 18.78
N ASN A 158 2.64 26.57 19.38
CA ASN A 158 2.94 27.97 19.05
C ASN A 158 4.19 28.15 18.18
N SER A 159 4.90 27.05 17.85
CA SER A 159 6.14 27.10 17.06
C SER A 159 5.93 26.58 15.64
N GLN A 160 6.56 27.27 14.68
CA GLN A 160 6.64 26.80 13.29
C GLN A 160 7.67 25.67 13.10
N ASN A 161 8.59 25.49 14.06
CA ASN A 161 9.66 24.50 14.01
C ASN A 161 9.34 23.24 14.84
N ALA A 162 8.07 23.02 15.17
CA ALA A 162 7.60 21.91 15.99
C ALA A 162 6.27 21.35 15.47
N LEU A 163 5.88 20.17 15.95
CA LEU A 163 4.54 19.65 15.71
C LEU A 163 3.50 20.60 16.30
N ASN A 164 2.63 21.08 15.42
CA ASN A 164 1.55 22.02 15.71
C ASN A 164 0.27 21.60 14.95
N ALA A 165 -0.79 22.39 15.08
CA ALA A 165 -2.09 22.09 14.45
C ALA A 165 -2.01 21.90 12.93
N GLY A 166 -1.15 22.65 12.23
CA GLY A 166 -0.97 22.52 10.78
C GLY A 166 -0.33 21.18 10.41
N SER A 167 0.71 20.77 11.13
CA SER A 167 1.37 19.47 10.95
C SER A 167 0.41 18.31 11.21
N ILE A 168 -0.39 18.41 12.26
CA ILE A 168 -1.41 17.39 12.61
C ILE A 168 -2.48 17.32 11.53
N ALA A 169 -3.00 18.46 11.04
CA ALA A 169 -3.99 18.48 9.97
C ALA A 169 -3.46 17.86 8.67
N PHE A 170 -2.18 18.12 8.34
CA PHE A 170 -1.51 17.51 7.20
C PHE A 170 -1.40 15.99 7.33
N ILE A 171 -0.92 15.49 8.48
CA ILE A 171 -0.84 14.04 8.77
C ILE A 171 -2.22 13.40 8.71
N SER A 172 -3.24 14.00 9.33
CA SER A 172 -4.62 13.49 9.31
C SER A 172 -5.23 13.46 7.91
N GLY A 173 -4.85 14.39 7.03
CA GLY A 173 -5.21 14.36 5.61
C GLY A 173 -4.60 13.17 4.89
N LEU A 174 -3.31 12.90 5.11
CA LEU A 174 -2.61 11.75 4.52
C LEU A 174 -3.12 10.42 5.09
N ALA A 175 -3.39 10.35 6.38
CA ALA A 175 -3.92 9.14 7.04
C ALA A 175 -5.30 8.75 6.48
N ARG A 176 -6.18 9.74 6.25
CA ARG A 176 -7.47 9.50 5.58
C ARG A 176 -7.30 8.98 4.15
N LYS A 177 -6.37 9.55 3.37
CA LYS A 177 -6.05 9.03 2.03
C LYS A 177 -5.50 7.61 2.07
N ALA A 178 -4.70 7.29 3.09
CA ALA A 178 -4.16 5.94 3.26
C ALA A 178 -5.28 4.95 3.57
N HIS A 179 -6.12 5.27 4.55
CA HIS A 179 -7.27 4.48 4.94
C HIS A 179 -8.26 4.27 3.77
N GLU A 180 -8.60 5.34 3.05
CA GLU A 180 -9.53 5.25 1.91
C GLU A 180 -8.99 4.34 0.81
N PHE A 181 -7.69 4.39 0.49
CA PHE A 181 -7.09 3.50 -0.50
C PHE A 181 -7.08 2.04 -0.04
N VAL A 182 -6.80 1.79 1.25
CA VAL A 182 -6.86 0.43 1.81
C VAL A 182 -8.26 -0.15 1.69
N GLU A 183 -9.26 0.59 2.16
CA GLU A 183 -10.66 0.15 2.20
C GLU A 183 -11.28 0.02 0.81
N LYS A 184 -10.94 0.91 -0.13
CA LYS A 184 -11.62 1.01 -1.42
C LYS A 184 -10.85 0.41 -2.59
N VAL A 185 -9.57 0.11 -2.43
CA VAL A 185 -8.72 -0.40 -3.51
C VAL A 185 -8.04 -1.71 -3.08
N TYR A 186 -7.21 -1.67 -2.04
CA TYR A 186 -6.43 -2.84 -1.63
C TYR A 186 -7.30 -4.02 -1.18
N ILE A 187 -8.20 -3.84 -0.21
CA ILE A 187 -9.03 -4.93 0.31
C ILE A 187 -9.98 -5.48 -0.77
N PRO A 188 -10.72 -4.65 -1.54
CA PRO A 188 -11.57 -5.14 -2.62
C PRO A 188 -10.80 -5.93 -3.68
N ASP A 189 -9.62 -5.47 -4.09
CA ASP A 189 -8.77 -6.19 -5.03
C ASP A 189 -8.28 -7.53 -4.47
N LEU A 190 -7.82 -7.54 -3.22
CA LEU A 190 -7.38 -8.76 -2.55
C LEU A 190 -8.50 -9.82 -2.54
N LEU A 191 -9.72 -9.41 -2.17
CA LEU A 191 -10.89 -10.29 -2.15
C LEU A 191 -11.30 -10.73 -3.55
N ALA A 192 -11.27 -9.83 -4.53
CA ALA A 192 -11.56 -10.13 -5.92
C ALA A 192 -10.57 -11.16 -6.47
N VAL A 193 -9.26 -10.94 -6.32
CA VAL A 193 -8.21 -11.87 -6.73
C VAL A 193 -8.40 -13.23 -6.04
N ALA A 194 -8.54 -13.25 -4.71
CA ALA A 194 -8.73 -14.48 -3.96
C ALA A 194 -9.94 -15.30 -4.44
N SER A 195 -11.01 -14.64 -4.91
CA SER A 195 -12.21 -15.33 -5.40
C SER A 195 -11.98 -16.21 -6.65
N PHE A 196 -10.96 -15.90 -7.46
CA PHE A 196 -10.57 -16.68 -8.65
C PHE A 196 -9.53 -17.77 -8.37
N TYR A 197 -8.92 -17.75 -7.19
CA TYR A 197 -7.81 -18.63 -6.80
C TYR A 197 -8.12 -19.42 -5.52
N LYS A 198 -9.38 -19.80 -5.31
CA LYS A 198 -9.80 -20.49 -4.07
C LYS A 198 -9.06 -21.80 -3.84
N GLU A 199 -8.64 -22.48 -4.90
CA GLU A 199 -7.83 -23.68 -4.80
C GLU A 199 -6.49 -23.43 -4.10
N TRP A 200 -5.94 -22.22 -4.17
CA TRP A 200 -4.69 -21.86 -3.50
C TRP A 200 -4.82 -21.85 -1.97
N ALA A 201 -6.04 -21.76 -1.43
CA ALA A 201 -6.26 -21.92 0.01
C ALA A 201 -5.98 -23.35 0.52
N SER A 202 -5.81 -24.33 -0.38
CA SER A 202 -5.40 -25.70 -0.04
C SER A 202 -3.88 -25.92 -0.08
N TYR A 203 -3.11 -24.90 -0.48
CA TYR A 203 -1.65 -24.96 -0.59
C TYR A 203 -1.00 -23.93 0.35
N GLY A 204 0.27 -24.16 0.69
CA GLY A 204 1.09 -23.16 1.39
C GLY A 204 0.86 -23.05 2.89
N GLU A 205 0.04 -23.91 3.49
CA GLU A 205 0.07 -24.12 4.94
C GLU A 205 1.41 -24.75 5.33
N GLY A 206 2.10 -24.12 6.27
CA GLY A 206 3.45 -24.51 6.69
C GLY A 206 3.44 -25.57 7.78
N VAL A 207 3.58 -25.14 9.03
CA VAL A 207 3.73 -26.03 10.20
C VAL A 207 2.61 -25.89 11.23
N GLY A 208 1.59 -25.06 10.97
CA GLY A 208 0.47 -24.81 11.88
C GLY A 208 0.79 -23.98 13.14
N ASN A 209 2.03 -23.51 13.31
CA ASN A 209 2.47 -22.76 14.49
C ASN A 209 2.70 -21.29 14.15
N PHE A 210 2.19 -20.39 15.00
CA PHE A 210 2.29 -18.92 14.84
C PHE A 210 2.88 -18.28 16.09
N LEU A 211 3.60 -17.16 15.93
CA LEU A 211 4.22 -16.41 17.02
C LEU A 211 4.02 -14.90 16.83
N VAL A 212 3.57 -14.22 17.89
CA VAL A 212 3.40 -12.76 17.92
C VAL A 212 3.88 -12.25 19.28
N TYR A 213 4.75 -11.23 19.28
CA TYR A 213 5.19 -10.57 20.50
C TYR A 213 4.30 -9.39 20.92
N GLY A 214 3.40 -8.98 20.02
CA GLY A 214 2.60 -7.77 20.15
C GLY A 214 3.35 -6.53 19.67
N GLU A 215 2.58 -5.51 19.32
CA GLU A 215 3.06 -4.18 18.93
C GLU A 215 1.99 -3.15 19.32
N PHE A 216 2.32 -1.86 19.19
CA PHE A 216 1.48 -0.71 19.50
C PHE A 216 1.07 -0.69 20.97
N PRO A 217 1.92 -0.25 21.91
CA PRO A 217 1.50 -0.16 23.30
C PRO A 217 0.44 0.94 23.52
N LYS A 218 -0.63 0.59 24.25
CA LYS A 218 -1.73 1.47 24.71
C LYS A 218 -2.54 2.13 23.56
N ASP A 219 -2.86 1.35 22.55
CA ASP A 219 -3.77 1.67 21.45
C ASP A 219 -5.19 1.12 21.69
#